data_AF-A0A2P8WI84-F1
#
_entry.id   AF-A0A2P8WI84-F1
#
_cell.length_a   1.000
_cell.length_b   1.000
_cell.length_c   1.000
_cell.angle_alpha   90.00
_cell.angle_beta   90.00
_cell.angle_gamma   90.00
#
_symmetry.space_group_name_H-M   'P 1'
#
loop_
_entity.id
_entity.type
_entity.pdbx_description
1 polymer ?
#
loop_
_entity_poly.entity_id
_entity_poly.type
_entity_poly.pdbx_seq_one_letter_code
_entity_poly.pdbx_strand_id
1 'polypeptide(L)'
;VHESHGVQFRLGTKAKAFKGDGQVQTVELETGETLSADLVIVGIGVKPATDFAEALPLQDNGAVRVDQYLQAAPFVYAAGDIAQFPYFATGEPVRIEHWRLALQHGRIAARNMLGQAVPFKGVPFFWTGQYDLKLRYVGHAEAWDDVVIQGSLEDKEFLAFYAQGEQVMAVAGIGRDRDIAAISELMRLQQMPTAQQLPQIQDWPAQLHP
;
A
#
# COMPACT_ATOMS: atom_id res chain seq x y z
N VAL A 1 9.16 1.23 -19.20
CA VAL A 1 9.67 2.47 -18.56
C VAL A 1 11.08 2.27 -18.03
N HIS A 2 11.31 1.39 -17.07
CA HIS A 2 12.66 1.17 -16.51
C HIS A 2 13.66 0.62 -17.53
N GLU A 3 13.28 -0.40 -18.31
CA GLU A 3 14.17 -0.99 -19.33
C GLU A 3 14.56 0.01 -20.43
N SER A 4 13.65 0.90 -20.82
CA SER A 4 13.96 1.97 -21.78
C SER A 4 14.94 3.01 -21.22
N HIS A 5 15.17 3.03 -19.90
CA HIS A 5 16.21 3.83 -19.24
C HIS A 5 17.45 2.98 -18.88
N GLY A 6 17.56 1.77 -19.42
CA GLY A 6 18.73 0.90 -19.25
C GLY A 6 18.72 0.02 -17.99
N VAL A 7 17.64 0.01 -17.21
CA VAL A 7 17.49 -0.91 -16.08
C VAL A 7 17.31 -2.34 -16.61
N GLN A 8 18.08 -3.29 -16.09
CA GLN A 8 17.94 -4.70 -16.42
C GLN A 8 17.19 -5.41 -15.31
N PHE A 9 16.00 -5.95 -15.60
CA PHE A 9 15.28 -6.79 -14.65
C PHE A 9 15.72 -8.24 -14.73
N ARG A 10 16.02 -8.82 -13.56
CA ARG A 10 16.26 -10.26 -13.37
C ARG A 10 15.12 -10.83 -12.53
N LEU A 11 13.93 -10.95 -13.14
CA LEU A 11 12.73 -11.46 -12.46
C LEU A 11 12.92 -12.95 -12.07
N GLY A 12 12.19 -13.40 -11.05
CA GLY A 12 12.27 -14.78 -10.56
C GLY A 12 13.64 -15.17 -9.97
N THR A 13 14.54 -14.20 -9.77
CA THR A 13 15.89 -14.42 -9.25
C THR A 13 16.03 -13.83 -7.86
N LYS A 14 16.74 -14.52 -6.97
CA LYS A 14 17.06 -14.04 -5.62
C LYS A 14 18.56 -13.81 -5.46
N ALA A 15 18.91 -12.73 -4.76
CA ALA A 15 20.27 -12.52 -4.28
C ALA A 15 20.53 -13.45 -3.09
N LYS A 16 21.63 -14.20 -3.14
CA LYS A 16 22.04 -15.16 -2.13
C LYS A 16 23.06 -14.59 -1.16
N ALA A 17 24.06 -13.87 -1.68
CA ALA A 17 25.12 -13.29 -0.87
C ALA A 17 25.76 -12.08 -1.53
N PHE A 18 26.27 -11.16 -0.71
CA PHE A 18 27.17 -10.10 -1.14
C PHE A 18 28.61 -10.51 -0.84
N LYS A 19 29.55 -10.28 -1.76
CA LYS A 19 30.96 -10.62 -1.59
C LYS A 19 31.83 -9.39 -1.81
N GLY A 20 32.97 -9.36 -1.12
CA GLY A 20 34.04 -8.38 -1.28
C GLY A 20 34.88 -8.26 -0.01
N ASP A 21 35.92 -7.42 -0.07
CA ASP A 21 36.85 -7.14 1.03
C ASP A 21 36.66 -5.70 1.51
N GLY A 22 36.04 -5.51 2.68
CA GLY A 22 35.68 -4.20 3.24
C GLY A 22 34.56 -3.43 2.52
N GLN A 23 34.26 -3.76 1.26
CA GLN A 23 33.17 -3.19 0.45
C GLN A 23 32.55 -4.26 -0.47
N VAL A 24 31.31 -4.04 -0.93
CA VAL A 24 30.69 -4.93 -1.92
C VAL A 24 31.41 -4.82 -3.26
N GLN A 25 31.64 -5.97 -3.89
CA GLN A 25 32.23 -6.11 -5.22
C GLN A 25 31.35 -6.98 -6.12
N THR A 26 30.71 -7.99 -5.55
CA THR A 26 29.79 -8.85 -6.30
C THR A 26 28.55 -9.27 -5.51
N VAL A 27 27.50 -9.63 -6.26
CA VAL A 27 26.27 -10.24 -5.76
C VAL A 27 26.16 -11.64 -6.35
N GLU A 28 26.21 -12.66 -5.48
CA GLU A 28 25.93 -14.05 -5.85
C GLU A 28 24.42 -14.26 -5.88
N LEU A 29 23.91 -14.81 -6.97
CA LEU A 29 22.49 -15.16 -7.13
C LEU A 29 22.26 -16.62 -6.74
N GLU A 30 21.04 -16.98 -6.35
CA GLU A 30 20.69 -18.38 -6.04
C GLU A 30 20.89 -19.33 -7.24
N THR A 31 20.89 -18.79 -8.46
CA THR A 31 21.19 -19.52 -9.70
C THR A 31 22.67 -19.91 -9.84
N GLY A 32 23.55 -19.34 -9.02
CA GLY A 32 25.01 -19.48 -9.12
C GLY A 32 25.69 -18.41 -9.99
N GLU A 33 24.93 -17.58 -10.70
CA GLU A 33 25.47 -16.41 -11.40
C GLU A 33 26.04 -15.38 -10.40
N THR A 34 27.09 -14.67 -10.79
CA THR A 34 27.70 -13.61 -9.99
C THR A 34 27.66 -12.30 -10.79
N LEU A 35 27.05 -11.27 -10.20
CA LEU A 35 26.97 -9.93 -10.78
C LEU A 35 28.03 -9.03 -10.15
N SER A 36 28.73 -8.23 -10.95
CA SER A 36 29.61 -7.16 -10.44
C SER A 36 28.75 -6.00 -9.93
N ALA A 37 29.03 -5.51 -8.73
CA ALA A 37 28.34 -4.34 -8.15
C ALA A 37 29.19 -3.65 -7.09
N ASP A 38 29.39 -2.34 -7.24
CA ASP A 38 30.05 -1.48 -6.25
C ASP A 38 29.06 -0.83 -5.27
N LEU A 39 27.76 -0.89 -5.58
CA LEU A 39 26.66 -0.39 -4.76
C LEU A 39 25.49 -1.36 -4.80
N VAL A 40 24.90 -1.65 -3.64
CA VAL A 40 23.69 -2.45 -3.51
C VAL A 40 22.65 -1.67 -2.70
N ILE A 41 21.45 -1.55 -3.27
CA ILE A 41 20.28 -1.00 -2.58
C ILE A 41 19.36 -2.17 -2.23
N VAL A 42 19.11 -2.38 -0.94
CA VAL A 42 18.25 -3.47 -0.45
C VAL A 42 16.84 -2.92 -0.19
N GLY A 43 15.88 -3.31 -1.04
CA GLY A 43 14.48 -2.90 -0.95
C GLY A 43 13.54 -4.10 -0.85
N ILE A 44 13.72 -4.97 0.13
CA ILE A 44 12.97 -6.24 0.29
C ILE A 44 11.86 -6.18 1.35
N GLY A 45 11.49 -4.97 1.78
CA GLY A 45 10.58 -4.74 2.89
C GLY A 45 11.30 -4.54 4.23
N VAL A 46 10.53 -4.23 5.27
CA VAL A 46 11.03 -3.96 6.63
C VAL A 46 10.28 -4.81 7.66
N LYS A 47 10.94 -5.09 8.78
CA LYS A 47 10.29 -5.65 9.98
C LYS A 47 9.87 -4.48 10.90
N PRO A 48 8.65 -4.51 11.47
CA PRO A 48 8.29 -3.61 12.57
C PRO A 48 9.35 -3.60 13.67
N ALA A 49 9.79 -2.42 14.09
CA ALA A 49 10.76 -2.25 15.17
C ALA A 49 10.09 -2.39 16.54
N THR A 50 9.65 -3.60 16.87
CA THR A 50 8.79 -3.89 18.03
C THR A 50 9.44 -4.78 19.09
N ASP A 51 10.76 -4.97 19.01
CA ASP A 51 11.52 -5.81 19.96
C ASP A 51 11.40 -5.30 21.42
N PHE A 52 11.04 -4.04 21.63
CA PHE A 52 10.80 -3.47 22.97
C PHE A 52 9.41 -3.79 23.56
N ALA A 53 8.51 -4.36 22.75
CA ALA A 53 7.07 -4.42 23.04
C ALA A 53 6.54 -5.86 23.12
N GLU A 54 7.36 -6.80 23.58
CA GLU A 54 7.03 -8.25 23.62
C GLU A 54 5.77 -8.59 24.45
N ALA A 55 5.37 -7.72 25.37
CA ALA A 55 4.15 -7.88 26.18
C ALA A 55 2.86 -7.43 25.46
N LEU A 56 2.97 -6.81 24.27
CA LEU A 56 1.82 -6.41 23.45
C LEU A 56 1.34 -7.57 22.58
N PRO A 57 0.12 -7.50 22.02
CA PRO A 57 -0.38 -8.51 21.09
C PRO A 57 0.35 -8.46 19.74
N LEU A 58 1.61 -8.92 19.72
CA LEU A 58 2.43 -9.02 18.52
C LEU A 58 1.94 -10.15 17.61
N GLN A 59 1.92 -9.89 16.31
CA GLN A 59 1.75 -10.89 15.27
C GLN A 59 3.09 -11.54 14.92
N ASP A 60 3.07 -12.66 14.21
CA ASP A 60 4.29 -13.41 13.82
C ASP A 60 5.30 -12.55 13.05
N ASN A 61 4.82 -11.57 12.28
CA ASN A 61 5.65 -10.63 11.53
C ASN A 61 6.15 -9.44 12.37
N GLY A 62 5.87 -9.40 13.68
CA GLY A 62 6.24 -8.33 14.60
C GLY A 62 5.26 -7.17 14.67
N ALA A 63 4.17 -7.16 13.90
CA ALA A 63 3.19 -6.08 13.97
C ALA A 63 2.42 -6.09 15.30
N VAL A 64 2.13 -4.91 15.85
CA VAL A 64 1.25 -4.75 17.02
C VAL A 64 -0.20 -4.75 16.54
N ARG A 65 -0.98 -5.74 16.97
CA ARG A 65 -2.42 -5.75 16.70
C ARG A 65 -3.11 -4.67 17.52
N VAL A 66 -3.94 -3.87 16.86
CA VAL A 66 -4.78 -2.84 17.49
C VAL A 66 -6.23 -2.98 17.07
N ASP A 67 -7.14 -2.43 17.87
CA ASP A 67 -8.54 -2.29 17.49
C ASP A 67 -8.78 -1.09 16.55
N GLN A 68 -10.05 -0.84 16.22
CA GLN A 68 -10.46 0.29 15.37
C GLN A 68 -10.15 1.67 15.96
N TYR A 69 -9.83 1.74 17.26
CA TYR A 69 -9.43 2.96 17.97
C TYR A 69 -7.90 3.08 18.10
N LEU A 70 -7.15 2.17 17.46
CA LEU A 70 -5.70 2.05 17.53
C LEU A 70 -5.17 1.66 18.92
N GLN A 71 -6.02 1.05 19.74
CA GLN A 71 -5.67 0.59 21.07
C GLN A 71 -5.14 -0.86 21.02
N ALA A 72 -3.97 -1.09 21.62
CA ALA A 72 -3.33 -2.41 21.70
C ALA A 72 -3.59 -3.10 23.05
N ALA A 73 -3.72 -2.32 24.12
CA ALA A 73 -4.01 -2.77 25.48
C ALA A 73 -4.65 -1.62 26.30
N PRO A 74 -5.15 -1.83 27.53
CA PRO A 74 -5.65 -0.75 28.37
C PRO A 74 -4.66 0.42 28.46
N PHE A 75 -5.07 1.60 27.98
CA PHE A 75 -4.27 2.83 27.91
C PHE A 75 -2.99 2.77 27.04
N VAL A 76 -2.85 1.73 26.21
CA VAL A 76 -1.71 1.57 25.29
C VAL A 76 -2.21 1.59 23.85
N TYR A 77 -1.59 2.42 23.02
CA TYR A 77 -1.95 2.60 21.62
C TYR A 77 -0.73 2.38 20.72
N ALA A 78 -0.95 1.90 19.50
CA ALA A 78 0.08 1.79 18.49
C ALA A 78 -0.40 2.44 17.17
N ALA A 79 0.52 3.09 16.47
CA ALA A 79 0.25 3.88 15.29
C ALA A 79 1.39 3.75 14.27
N GLY A 80 1.12 4.09 13.01
CA GLY A 80 2.09 3.94 11.92
C GLY A 80 2.41 2.50 11.55
N ASP A 81 3.61 2.28 10.99
CA ASP A 81 4.01 1.06 10.29
C ASP A 81 4.00 -0.21 11.17
N ILE A 82 4.08 -0.04 12.49
CA ILE A 82 4.02 -1.14 13.44
C ILE A 82 2.60 -1.66 13.67
N ALA A 83 1.56 -0.87 13.36
CA ALA A 83 0.19 -1.18 13.74
C ALA A 83 -0.52 -2.01 12.66
N GLN A 84 -1.01 -3.18 13.06
CA GLN A 84 -2.00 -3.94 12.29
C GLN A 84 -3.39 -3.60 12.82
N PHE A 85 -4.26 -3.06 11.98
CA PHE A 85 -5.58 -2.55 12.35
C PHE A 85 -6.68 -3.16 11.46
N PRO A 86 -7.94 -3.24 11.92
CA PRO A 86 -9.03 -3.70 11.08
C PRO A 86 -9.35 -2.65 10.02
N TYR A 87 -9.28 -3.02 8.74
CA TYR A 87 -9.63 -2.11 7.65
C TYR A 87 -11.14 -1.85 7.66
N PHE A 88 -11.57 -0.60 7.85
CA PHE A 88 -12.98 -0.28 8.07
C PHE A 88 -13.95 -0.75 6.97
N ALA A 89 -13.45 -0.90 5.73
CA ALA A 89 -14.28 -1.30 4.59
C ALA A 89 -14.59 -2.79 4.56
N THR A 90 -13.71 -3.64 5.10
CA THR A 90 -13.83 -5.11 5.02
C THR A 90 -13.81 -5.80 6.38
N GLY A 91 -13.28 -5.15 7.41
CA GLY A 91 -12.99 -5.71 8.73
C GLY A 91 -11.68 -6.48 8.81
N GLU A 92 -11.04 -6.77 7.66
CA GLU A 92 -9.82 -7.57 7.59
C GLU A 92 -8.63 -6.87 8.26
N PRO A 93 -7.75 -7.61 8.95
CA PRO A 93 -6.57 -7.03 9.60
C PRO A 93 -5.50 -6.68 8.57
N VAL A 94 -5.17 -5.39 8.45
CA VAL A 94 -4.17 -4.90 7.48
C VAL A 94 -3.05 -4.15 8.19
N ARG A 95 -1.87 -4.14 7.55
CA ARG A 95 -0.72 -3.33 7.95
C ARG A 95 -0.20 -2.58 6.74
N ILE A 96 -0.15 -1.26 6.83
CA ILE A 96 0.13 -0.39 5.69
C ILE A 96 1.32 0.52 6.06
N GLU A 97 2.38 0.43 5.27
CA GLU A 97 3.64 1.17 5.48
C GLU A 97 3.65 2.45 4.65
N HIS A 98 3.02 3.52 5.17
CA HIS A 98 2.97 4.79 4.46
C HIS A 98 2.85 6.00 5.40
N TRP A 99 3.63 7.04 5.11
CA TRP A 99 3.73 8.23 5.97
C TRP A 99 2.38 8.92 6.22
N ARG A 100 1.49 8.99 5.22
CA ARG A 100 0.16 9.63 5.39
C ARG A 100 -0.70 8.84 6.36
N LEU A 101 -0.64 7.51 6.29
CA LEU A 101 -1.36 6.64 7.20
C LEU A 101 -0.80 6.79 8.62
N ALA A 102 0.52 6.79 8.79
CA ALA A 102 1.15 7.03 10.09
C ALA A 102 0.72 8.36 10.72
N LEU A 103 0.67 9.44 9.91
CA LEU A 103 0.16 10.74 10.35
C LEU A 103 -1.31 10.66 10.81
N GLN A 104 -2.17 9.97 10.06
CA GLN A 104 -3.58 9.81 10.42
C GLN A 104 -3.76 8.94 11.67
N HIS A 105 -2.99 7.85 11.78
CA HIS A 105 -2.98 7.00 12.96
C HIS A 105 -2.61 7.79 14.21
N GLY A 106 -1.54 8.60 14.16
CA GLY A 106 -1.14 9.43 15.30
C GLY A 106 -2.25 10.36 15.79
N ARG A 107 -3.00 10.98 14.87
CA ARG A 107 -4.15 11.84 15.22
C ARG A 107 -5.28 11.06 15.87
N ILE A 108 -5.62 9.87 15.35
CA ILE A 108 -6.69 9.04 15.91
C ILE A 108 -6.30 8.48 17.28
N ALA A 109 -5.09 7.95 17.42
CA ALA A 109 -4.57 7.45 18.69
C ALA A 109 -4.60 8.54 19.77
N ALA A 110 -4.14 9.76 19.45
CA ALA A 110 -4.19 10.89 20.39
C ALA A 110 -5.61 11.25 20.83
N ARG A 111 -6.59 11.26 19.91
CA ARG A 111 -8.01 11.50 20.25
C ARG A 111 -8.55 10.42 21.18
N ASN A 112 -8.17 9.17 20.96
CA ASN A 112 -8.66 8.05 21.77
C ASN A 112 -7.99 7.98 23.14
N MET A 113 -6.72 8.37 23.26
CA MET A 113 -6.06 8.63 24.55
C MET A 113 -6.80 9.69 25.37
N LEU A 114 -7.46 10.66 24.71
CA LEU A 114 -8.29 11.69 25.33
C LEU A 114 -9.75 11.26 25.58
N GLY A 115 -10.08 9.98 25.36
CA GLY A 115 -11.42 9.43 25.62
C GLY A 115 -12.47 9.75 24.56
N GLN A 116 -12.09 10.16 23.35
CA GLN A 116 -13.05 10.58 22.32
C GLN A 116 -13.70 9.44 21.52
N ALA A 117 -13.23 8.19 21.67
CA ALA A 117 -13.79 7.00 21.00
C ALA A 117 -14.03 7.18 19.48
N VAL A 118 -13.03 7.70 18.77
CA VAL A 118 -13.06 7.96 17.32
C VAL A 118 -12.44 6.77 16.57
N PRO A 119 -13.21 6.02 15.77
CA PRO A 119 -12.66 4.92 14.98
C PRO A 119 -11.83 5.45 13.79
N PHE A 120 -10.78 4.71 13.42
CA PHE A 120 -10.05 4.97 12.18
C PHE A 120 -10.83 4.43 10.97
N LYS A 121 -11.26 5.35 10.08
CA LYS A 121 -11.99 5.06 8.84
C LYS A 121 -11.29 5.60 7.61
N GLY A 122 -9.95 5.53 7.60
CA GLY A 122 -9.14 6.00 6.48
C GLY A 122 -9.11 4.98 5.35
N VAL A 123 -9.27 5.44 4.11
CA VAL A 123 -8.95 4.65 2.91
C VAL A 123 -7.43 4.76 2.69
N PRO A 124 -6.69 3.64 2.61
CA PRO A 124 -5.27 3.68 2.30
C PRO A 124 -5.02 4.41 0.99
N PHE A 125 -3.99 5.25 1.00
CA PHE A 125 -3.53 5.98 -0.17
C PHE A 125 -2.02 5.93 -0.21
N PHE A 126 -1.50 5.59 -1.37
CA PHE A 126 -0.09 5.51 -1.67
C PHE A 126 0.22 6.25 -2.97
N TRP A 127 1.46 6.68 -3.11
CA TRP A 127 1.97 7.18 -4.38
C TRP A 127 3.43 6.78 -4.55
N THR A 128 3.84 6.62 -5.81
CA THR A 128 5.24 6.46 -6.17
C THR A 128 5.54 7.30 -7.41
N GLY A 129 6.71 7.94 -7.41
CA GLY A 129 7.27 8.63 -8.56
C GLY A 129 8.40 7.79 -9.12
N GLN A 130 8.33 7.44 -10.40
CA GLN A 130 9.34 6.66 -11.10
C GLN A 130 9.58 7.30 -12.46
N TYR A 131 10.72 7.99 -12.62
CA TYR A 131 10.99 8.87 -13.77
C TYR A 131 9.90 9.94 -13.95
N ASP A 132 9.32 10.02 -15.15
CA ASP A 132 8.21 10.89 -15.54
C ASP A 132 6.86 10.41 -14.99
N LEU A 133 6.79 9.16 -14.50
CA LEU A 133 5.54 8.57 -14.04
C LEU A 133 5.25 8.88 -12.59
N LYS A 134 3.99 9.24 -12.35
CA LYS A 134 3.43 9.48 -11.03
C LYS A 134 2.24 8.54 -10.84
N LEU A 135 2.51 7.38 -10.23
CA LEU A 135 1.49 6.39 -9.91
C LEU A 135 0.86 6.72 -8.56
N ARG A 136 -0.45 6.56 -8.48
CA ARG A 136 -1.25 6.72 -7.27
C ARG A 136 -2.02 5.44 -7.07
N TYR A 137 -2.24 5.09 -5.82
CA TYR A 137 -2.95 3.90 -5.43
C TYR A 137 -3.87 4.24 -4.27
N VAL A 138 -5.15 3.85 -4.38
CA VAL A 138 -6.20 4.09 -3.39
C VAL A 138 -6.87 2.76 -3.07
N GLY A 139 -7.17 2.52 -1.81
CA GLY A 139 -7.74 1.27 -1.33
C GLY A 139 -6.66 0.26 -0.95
N HIS A 140 -7.06 -1.00 -0.79
CA HIS A 140 -6.16 -2.10 -0.43
C HIS A 140 -6.69 -3.40 -1.02
N ALA A 141 -5.89 -4.03 -1.87
CA ALA A 141 -6.22 -5.32 -2.48
C ALA A 141 -5.06 -6.30 -2.26
N GLU A 142 -5.27 -7.28 -1.37
CA GLU A 142 -4.32 -8.40 -1.20
C GLU A 142 -4.54 -9.50 -2.24
N ALA A 143 -5.79 -9.65 -2.67
CA ALA A 143 -6.22 -10.55 -3.72
C ALA A 143 -7.24 -9.85 -4.61
N TRP A 144 -7.27 -10.25 -5.88
CA TRP A 144 -8.24 -9.81 -6.89
C TRP A 144 -8.37 -10.92 -7.92
N ASP A 145 -9.53 -11.01 -8.57
CA ASP A 145 -9.80 -11.95 -9.66
C ASP A 145 -9.93 -11.27 -11.02
N ASP A 146 -10.12 -9.94 -11.03
CA ASP A 146 -10.17 -9.15 -12.26
C ASP A 146 -9.46 -7.80 -12.12
N VAL A 147 -9.00 -7.26 -13.25
CA VAL A 147 -8.44 -5.92 -13.38
C VAL A 147 -9.12 -5.18 -14.52
N VAL A 148 -9.99 -4.23 -14.19
CA VAL A 148 -10.67 -3.39 -15.18
C VAL A 148 -9.82 -2.16 -15.48
N ILE A 149 -9.47 -1.97 -16.75
CA ILE A 149 -8.68 -0.82 -17.21
C ILE A 149 -9.60 0.23 -17.83
N GLN A 150 -9.46 1.49 -17.40
CA GLN A 150 -10.03 2.65 -18.06
C GLN A 150 -8.91 3.57 -18.54
N GLY A 151 -8.95 3.99 -19.81
CA GLY A 151 -7.91 4.82 -20.44
C GLY A 151 -6.88 3.98 -21.19
N SER A 152 -5.64 4.48 -21.29
CA SER A 152 -4.59 3.92 -22.14
C SER A 152 -3.32 3.64 -21.33
N LEU A 153 -2.91 2.37 -21.31
CA LEU A 153 -1.62 1.96 -20.73
C LEU A 153 -0.45 2.46 -21.56
N GLU A 154 -0.61 2.54 -22.88
CA GLU A 154 0.40 3.01 -23.82
C GLU A 154 0.68 4.51 -23.62
N ASP A 155 -0.38 5.32 -23.52
CA ASP A 155 -0.28 6.77 -23.30
C ASP A 155 0.03 7.13 -21.84
N LYS A 156 0.13 6.13 -20.95
CA LYS A 156 0.35 6.30 -19.51
C LYS A 156 -0.72 7.18 -18.84
N GLU A 157 -1.94 7.12 -19.32
CA GLU A 157 -3.08 7.84 -18.76
C GLU A 157 -4.24 6.85 -18.54
N PHE A 158 -4.28 6.27 -17.34
CA PHE A 158 -5.21 5.18 -17.04
C PHE A 158 -5.58 5.08 -15.56
N LEU A 159 -6.66 4.33 -15.33
CA LEU A 159 -7.05 3.76 -14.05
C LEU A 159 -7.11 2.24 -14.20
N ALA A 160 -6.54 1.51 -13.24
CA ALA A 160 -6.58 0.06 -13.14
C ALA A 160 -7.28 -0.31 -11.84
N PHE A 161 -8.49 -0.84 -11.95
CA PHE A 161 -9.35 -1.21 -10.83
C PHE A 161 -9.12 -2.69 -10.50
N TYR A 162 -8.68 -2.96 -9.28
CA TYR A 162 -8.54 -4.32 -8.76
C TYR A 162 -9.87 -4.74 -8.14
N ALA A 163 -10.51 -5.74 -8.73
CA ALA A 163 -11.82 -6.23 -8.31
C ALA A 163 -11.73 -7.66 -7.74
N GLN A 164 -12.60 -7.94 -6.78
CA GLN A 164 -12.85 -9.28 -6.30
C GLN A 164 -14.35 -9.55 -6.43
N GLY A 165 -14.73 -10.35 -7.43
CA GLY A 165 -16.10 -10.42 -7.92
C GLY A 165 -16.60 -9.02 -8.32
N GLU A 166 -17.72 -8.58 -7.74
CA GLU A 166 -18.29 -7.26 -8.04
C GLU A 166 -17.74 -6.12 -7.18
N GLN A 167 -16.89 -6.40 -6.19
CA GLN A 167 -16.37 -5.39 -5.27
C GLN A 167 -15.05 -4.82 -5.77
N VAL A 168 -14.98 -3.49 -5.88
CA VAL A 168 -13.72 -2.78 -6.14
C VAL A 168 -12.92 -2.65 -4.85
N MET A 169 -11.75 -3.27 -4.81
CA MET A 169 -10.88 -3.34 -3.63
C MET A 169 -9.86 -2.21 -3.61
N ALA A 170 -9.31 -1.88 -4.78
CA ALA A 170 -8.33 -0.82 -4.94
C ALA A 170 -8.28 -0.28 -6.37
N VAL A 171 -7.65 0.87 -6.55
CA VAL A 171 -7.40 1.47 -7.87
C VAL A 171 -5.98 2.02 -7.92
N ALA A 172 -5.26 1.65 -8.98
CA ALA A 172 -4.01 2.32 -9.36
C ALA A 172 -4.26 3.26 -10.54
N GLY A 173 -3.56 4.39 -10.64
CA GLY A 173 -3.67 5.22 -11.82
C GLY A 173 -2.55 6.24 -12.02
N ILE A 174 -2.42 6.68 -13.28
CA ILE A 174 -1.46 7.66 -13.77
C ILE A 174 -2.22 8.68 -14.61
N GLY A 175 -1.91 9.97 -14.47
CA GLY A 175 -2.52 11.05 -15.25
C GLY A 175 -3.98 11.37 -14.90
N ARG A 176 -4.59 10.59 -14.01
CA ARG A 176 -6.02 10.65 -13.66
C ARG A 176 -6.26 11.11 -12.22
N ASP A 177 -5.46 12.07 -11.73
CA ASP A 177 -5.46 12.51 -10.32
C ASP A 177 -6.83 12.97 -9.81
N ARG A 178 -7.61 13.67 -10.65
CA ARG A 178 -8.98 14.13 -10.31
C ARG A 178 -9.92 12.96 -10.05
N ASP A 179 -9.82 11.91 -10.86
CA ASP A 179 -10.67 10.73 -10.73
C ASP A 179 -10.29 9.91 -9.51
N ILE A 180 -8.99 9.76 -9.26
CA ILE A 180 -8.48 9.06 -8.06
C ILE A 180 -8.95 9.75 -6.78
N ALA A 181 -8.98 11.09 -6.75
CA ALA A 181 -9.51 11.83 -5.61
C ALA A 181 -11.01 11.54 -5.39
N ALA A 182 -11.81 11.50 -6.46
CA ALA A 182 -13.23 11.18 -6.37
C ALA A 182 -13.48 9.73 -5.94
N ILE A 183 -12.73 8.77 -6.52
CA ILE A 183 -12.77 7.35 -6.16
C ILE A 183 -12.40 7.13 -4.70
N SER A 184 -11.37 7.82 -4.20
CA SER A 184 -10.99 7.73 -2.79
C SER A 184 -12.12 8.15 -1.86
N GLU A 185 -12.92 9.14 -2.26
CA GLU A 185 -14.06 9.59 -1.47
C GLU A 185 -15.25 8.63 -1.60
N LEU A 186 -15.53 8.09 -2.79
CA LEU A 186 -16.53 7.02 -2.98
C LEU A 186 -16.22 5.79 -2.13
N MET A 187 -14.95 5.36 -2.07
CA MET A 187 -14.51 4.29 -1.18
C MET A 187 -14.73 4.64 0.29
N ARG A 188 -14.41 5.88 0.70
CA ARG A 188 -14.61 6.35 2.07
C ARG A 188 -16.09 6.36 2.47
N LEU A 189 -16.95 6.73 1.52
CA LEU A 189 -18.41 6.75 1.68
C LEU A 189 -19.05 5.36 1.55
N GLN A 190 -18.29 4.34 1.15
CA GLN A 190 -18.79 3.00 0.82
C GLN A 190 -19.85 3.03 -0.29
N GLN A 191 -19.63 3.90 -1.29
CA GLN A 191 -20.52 4.12 -2.43
C GLN A 191 -19.83 3.78 -3.76
N MET A 192 -18.82 2.90 -3.71
CA MET A 192 -18.16 2.46 -4.94
C MET A 192 -19.14 1.71 -5.85
N PRO A 193 -19.19 2.06 -7.15
CA PRO A 193 -19.86 1.25 -8.16
C PRO A 193 -19.26 -0.16 -8.24
N THR A 194 -20.05 -1.12 -8.70
CA THR A 194 -19.57 -2.50 -8.88
C THR A 194 -18.61 -2.60 -10.06
N ALA A 195 -17.81 -3.67 -10.09
CA ALA A 195 -16.89 -3.95 -11.19
C ALA A 195 -17.58 -3.92 -12.57
N GLN A 196 -18.78 -4.50 -12.70
CA GLN A 196 -19.57 -4.46 -13.94
C GLN A 196 -20.02 -3.06 -14.37
N GLN A 197 -20.16 -2.13 -13.42
CA GLN A 197 -20.60 -0.76 -13.72
C GLN A 197 -19.44 0.11 -14.22
N LEU A 198 -18.18 -0.24 -13.90
CA LEU A 198 -17.00 0.55 -14.22
C LEU A 198 -16.91 0.96 -15.70
N PRO A 199 -17.11 0.07 -16.69
CA PRO A 199 -16.95 0.46 -18.10
C PRO A 199 -17.90 1.58 -18.56
N GLN A 200 -19.00 1.81 -17.84
CA GLN A 200 -20.00 2.84 -18.18
C GLN A 200 -19.69 4.21 -17.57
N ILE A 201 -18.75 4.29 -16.62
CA ILE A 201 -18.43 5.52 -15.89
C ILE A 201 -17.35 6.28 -16.65
N GLN A 202 -17.70 7.49 -17.09
CA GLN A 202 -16.80 8.41 -17.80
C GLN A 202 -16.37 9.61 -16.94
N ASP A 203 -17.19 9.99 -15.95
CA ASP A 203 -16.92 11.10 -15.02
C ASP A 203 -17.07 10.60 -13.58
N TRP A 204 -15.92 10.38 -12.93
CA TRP A 204 -15.83 9.91 -11.54
C TRP A 204 -16.28 10.97 -10.53
N PRO A 205 -15.87 12.24 -10.63
CA PRO A 205 -16.41 13.31 -9.81
C PRO A 205 -17.94 13.41 -9.82
N ALA A 206 -18.60 13.18 -10.96
CA ALA A 206 -20.06 13.20 -11.04
C ALA A 206 -20.73 12.11 -10.17
N GLN A 207 -20.04 11.00 -9.88
CA GLN A 207 -20.59 9.93 -9.04
C GLN A 207 -20.70 10.30 -7.55
N LEU A 208 -20.05 11.38 -7.10
CA LEU A 208 -20.13 11.86 -5.71
C LEU A 208 -21.43 12.62 -5.41
N HIS A 209 -22.19 13.00 -6.44
CA HIS A 209 -23.42 13.75 -6.32
C HIS A 209 -24.57 13.03 -7.04
N PRO A 210 -24.96 11.83 -6.58
CA PRO A 210 -26.06 11.07 -7.17
C PRO A 210 -27.42 11.75 -6.96
#